data_AF-A0A4R3T4W3-F1
#
_entry.id   AF-A0A4R3T4W3-F1
#
_cell.length_a   1.000
_cell.length_b   1.000
_cell.length_c   1.000
_cell.angle_alpha   90.00
_cell.angle_beta   90.00
_cell.angle_gamma   90.00
#
_symmetry.space_group_name_H-M   'P 1'
#
loop_
_entity.id
_entity.type
_entity.pdbx_description
1 polymer ?
#
loop_
_entity_poly.entity_id
_entity_poly.type
_entity_poly.pdbx_seq_one_letter_code
_entity_poly.pdbx_strand_id
1 'polypeptide(L)'
;MPRNSNGDWMKLAHDSYWLWAESMMVMGMRTTDMMTGRGSNRENMLMVTEKLQANAELAMKLATGGLASPEQTAHKAVRHYRKRVTANRRRLSRKKA
;
A
#
# COMPACT_ATOMS: atom_id res chain seq x y z
N MET A 1 10.80 3.78 27.26
CA MET A 1 11.42 5.00 26.70
C MET A 1 10.31 5.95 26.28
N PRO A 2 10.36 7.25 26.63
CA PRO A 2 9.39 8.22 26.12
C PRO A 2 9.54 8.29 24.59
N ARG A 3 8.45 8.05 23.87
CA ARG A 3 8.45 8.15 22.40
C ARG A 3 8.64 9.62 22.02
N ASN A 4 9.61 9.89 21.14
CA ASN A 4 9.78 11.22 20.56
C ASN A 4 8.70 11.41 19.49
N SER A 5 7.59 12.07 19.84
CA SER A 5 6.46 12.26 18.92
C SER A 5 6.89 12.91 17.59
N ASN A 6 7.84 13.87 17.62
CA ASN A 6 8.37 14.46 16.40
C ASN A 6 9.09 13.41 15.52
N GLY A 7 9.85 12.50 16.15
CA GLY A 7 10.50 11.40 15.45
C GLY A 7 9.52 10.41 14.85
N ASP A 8 8.42 10.11 15.54
CA ASP A 8 7.36 9.22 15.04
C ASP A 8 6.62 9.84 13.84
N TRP A 9 6.23 11.12 13.91
CA TRP A 9 5.63 11.83 12.78
C TRP A 9 6.58 11.92 11.57
N MET A 10 7.87 12.19 11.78
CA MET A 10 8.85 12.18 10.69
C MET A 10 8.99 10.79 10.06
N LYS A 11 8.95 9.72 10.87
CA LYS A 11 8.92 8.35 10.37
C LYS A 11 7.65 8.08 9.56
N LEU A 12 6.49 8.56 10.02
CA LEU A 12 5.22 8.40 9.30
C LEU A 12 5.28 9.09 7.94
N ALA A 13 5.81 10.33 7.90
CA ALA A 13 5.97 11.10 6.67
C ALA A 13 6.88 10.37 5.68
N HIS A 14 8.06 9.92 6.14
CA HIS A 14 8.98 9.12 5.33
C HIS A 14 8.30 7.84 4.80
N ASP A 15 7.58 7.12 5.66
CA ASP A 15 6.94 5.87 5.26
C ASP A 15 5.79 6.08 4.27
N SER A 16 5.06 7.18 4.42
CA SER A 16 3.99 7.60 3.52
C SER A 16 4.53 8.04 2.16
N TYR A 17 5.65 8.76 2.14
CA TYR A 17 6.33 9.14 0.90
C TYR A 17 6.76 7.91 0.11
N TRP A 18 7.37 6.91 0.77
CA TRP A 18 7.73 5.67 0.09
C TRP A 18 6.53 4.86 -0.38
N LEU A 19 5.44 4.83 0.39
CA LEU A 19 4.19 4.23 -0.04
C LEU A 19 3.67 4.89 -1.33
N TRP A 20 3.68 6.23 -1.37
CA TRP A 20 3.29 7.01 -2.55
C TRP A 20 4.17 6.69 -3.76
N ALA A 21 5.50 6.72 -3.59
CA ALA A 21 6.44 6.44 -4.66
C ALA A 21 6.27 5.02 -5.23
N GLU A 22 6.17 3.99 -4.38
CA GLU A 22 5.90 2.62 -4.85
C GLU A 22 4.53 2.50 -5.53
N SER A 23 3.52 3.25 -5.06
CA SER A 23 2.20 3.29 -5.69
C SER A 23 2.26 3.87 -7.09
N MET A 24 3.02 4.95 -7.30
CA MET A 24 3.26 5.53 -8.63
C MET A 24 3.96 4.53 -9.57
N MET A 25 4.97 3.79 -9.09
CA MET A 25 5.63 2.76 -9.90
C MET A 25 4.63 1.68 -10.34
N VAL A 26 3.80 1.19 -9.42
CA VAL A 26 2.75 0.21 -9.71
C VAL A 26 1.76 0.74 -10.74
N MET A 27 1.32 2.00 -10.62
CA MET A 27 0.44 2.64 -11.60
C MET A 27 1.12 2.73 -12.98
N GLY A 28 2.36 3.22 -13.04
CA GLY A 28 3.10 3.34 -14.30
C GLY A 28 3.33 2.00 -15.00
N MET A 29 3.68 0.94 -14.26
CA MET A 29 3.81 -0.41 -14.83
C MET A 29 2.49 -0.89 -15.44
N ARG A 30 1.35 -0.69 -14.76
CA ARG A 30 0.04 -1.11 -15.27
C ARG A 30 -0.38 -0.30 -16.49
N THR A 31 -0.19 1.02 -16.46
CA THR A 31 -0.46 1.86 -17.63
C THR A 31 0.36 1.38 -18.83
N THR A 32 1.62 0.99 -18.61
CA THR A 32 2.47 0.42 -19.67
C THR A 32 1.92 -0.92 -20.18
N ASP A 33 1.54 -1.85 -19.29
CA ASP A 33 0.96 -3.13 -19.68
C ASP A 33 -0.33 -2.97 -20.49
N MET A 34 -1.18 -2.00 -20.13
CA MET A 34 -2.40 -1.66 -20.88
C MET A 34 -2.06 -1.09 -22.26
N MET A 35 -1.15 -0.12 -22.34
CA MET A 35 -0.75 0.51 -23.61
C MET A 35 -0.07 -0.47 -24.58
N THR A 36 0.65 -1.46 -24.04
CA THR A 36 1.43 -2.43 -24.84
C THR A 36 0.69 -3.75 -25.08
N GLY A 37 -0.53 -3.91 -24.56
CA GLY A 37 -1.31 -5.15 -24.66
C GLY A 37 -0.71 -6.32 -23.88
N ARG A 38 0.23 -6.07 -22.96
CA ARG A 38 0.92 -7.11 -22.15
C ARG A 38 0.20 -7.45 -20.85
N GLY A 39 -0.93 -6.78 -20.56
CA GLY A 39 -1.77 -7.06 -19.40
C GLY A 39 -2.66 -8.30 -19.56
N SER A 40 -3.10 -8.88 -18.44
CA SER A 40 -4.10 -9.95 -18.42
C SER A 40 -5.35 -9.47 -17.68
N ASN A 41 -6.53 -9.67 -18.26
CA ASN A 41 -7.80 -9.34 -17.59
C ASN A 41 -7.92 -9.98 -16.20
N ARG A 42 -7.44 -11.22 -16.06
CA ARG A 42 -7.39 -11.92 -14.76
C ARG A 42 -6.50 -11.18 -13.75
N GLU A 43 -5.32 -10.71 -14.18
CA GLU A 43 -4.43 -9.95 -13.29
C GLU A 43 -5.04 -8.59 -12.93
N ASN A 44 -5.64 -7.91 -13.91
CA ASN A 44 -6.29 -6.61 -13.66
C ASN A 44 -7.39 -6.75 -12.60
N MET A 45 -8.21 -7.80 -12.70
CA MET A 45 -9.23 -8.11 -11.69
C MET A 45 -8.62 -8.46 -10.34
N LEU A 46 -7.60 -9.34 -10.30
CA LEU A 46 -6.91 -9.69 -9.05
C LEU A 46 -6.38 -8.44 -8.33
N MET A 47 -5.77 -7.52 -9.07
CA MET A 47 -5.20 -6.30 -8.51
C MET A 47 -6.24 -5.31 -7.97
N VAL A 48 -7.42 -5.22 -8.58
CA VAL A 48 -8.53 -4.40 -8.04
C VAL A 48 -9.11 -5.05 -6.80
N THR A 49 -9.35 -6.37 -6.84
CA THR A 49 -9.85 -7.13 -5.69
C THR A 49 -8.91 -7.02 -4.49
N GLU A 50 -7.59 -7.11 -4.70
CA GLU A 50 -6.59 -6.92 -3.65
C GLU A 50 -6.65 -5.52 -3.02
N LYS A 51 -6.94 -4.47 -3.80
CA LYS A 51 -7.11 -3.10 -3.26
C LYS A 51 -8.36 -3.01 -2.39
N LEU A 52 -9.48 -3.57 -2.86
CA LEU A 52 -10.74 -3.59 -2.12
C LEU A 52 -10.58 -4.39 -0.81
N GLN A 53 -9.94 -5.56 -0.87
CA GLN A 53 -9.62 -6.36 0.30
C GLN A 53 -8.71 -5.61 1.28
N ALA A 54 -7.67 -4.93 0.79
CA ALA A 54 -6.81 -4.13 1.66
C ALA A 54 -7.58 -3.01 2.38
N ASN A 55 -8.50 -2.32 1.69
CA ASN A 55 -9.34 -1.30 2.31
C ASN A 55 -10.29 -1.90 3.35
N ALA A 56 -10.97 -3.01 3.02
CA ALA A 56 -11.87 -3.69 3.95
C ALA A 56 -11.13 -4.18 5.20
N GLU A 57 -9.95 -4.79 5.02
CA GLU A 57 -9.09 -5.23 6.14
C GLU A 57 -8.65 -4.05 7.01
N LEU A 58 -8.32 -2.90 6.42
CA LEU A 58 -7.98 -1.72 7.19
C LEU A 58 -9.18 -1.18 7.95
N ALA A 59 -10.35 -1.06 7.29
CA ALA A 59 -11.58 -0.61 7.93
C ALA A 59 -11.94 -1.48 9.14
N MET A 60 -11.84 -2.80 9.01
CA MET A 60 -12.05 -3.71 10.15
C MET A 60 -11.01 -3.51 11.25
N LYS A 61 -9.73 -3.33 10.92
CA LYS A 61 -8.68 -3.06 11.91
C LYS A 61 -8.90 -1.74 12.65
N LEU A 62 -9.45 -0.74 11.98
CA LEU A 62 -9.81 0.54 12.60
C LEU A 62 -11.03 0.37 13.50
N ALA A 63 -12.07 -0.32 13.04
CA ALA A 63 -13.30 -0.54 13.80
C ALA A 63 -13.10 -1.39 15.05
N THR A 64 -12.18 -2.37 15.00
CA THR A 64 -11.91 -3.32 16.11
C THR A 64 -10.66 -2.97 16.93
N GLY A 65 -9.93 -1.92 16.57
CA GLY A 65 -8.56 -1.67 17.01
C GLY A 65 -8.34 -1.18 18.45
N GLY A 66 -9.40 -1.00 19.24
CA GLY A 66 -9.34 -0.39 20.57
C GLY A 66 -8.91 1.08 20.56
N LEU A 67 -8.75 1.69 21.74
CA LEU A 67 -8.26 3.07 21.85
C LEU A 67 -6.78 3.12 21.47
N ALA A 68 -6.46 3.80 20.36
CA ALA A 68 -5.10 4.11 19.92
C ALA A 68 -5.01 5.59 19.57
N SER A 69 -3.82 6.19 19.71
CA SER A 69 -3.64 7.58 19.29
C SER A 69 -3.79 7.70 17.75
N PRO A 70 -4.16 8.88 17.23
CA PRO A 70 -4.24 9.11 15.79
C PRO A 70 -2.93 8.75 15.07
N GLU A 71 -1.78 9.09 15.67
CA GLU A 71 -0.45 8.77 15.16
C GLU A 71 -0.23 7.25 15.01
N GLN A 72 -0.50 6.48 16.07
CA GLN A 72 -0.36 5.02 16.05
C GLN A 72 -1.29 4.37 15.02
N THR A 73 -2.49 4.91 14.88
CA THR A 73 -3.49 4.46 13.91
C THR A 73 -3.00 4.71 12.48
N ALA A 74 -2.44 5.89 12.21
CA ALA A 74 -1.87 6.23 10.91
C ALA A 74 -0.68 5.33 10.55
N HIS A 75 0.23 5.06 11.50
CA HIS A 75 1.33 4.11 11.26
C HIS A 75 0.85 2.70 10.91
N LYS A 76 -0.18 2.20 11.60
CA LYS A 76 -0.78 0.89 11.29
C LYS A 76 -1.37 0.87 9.88
N ALA A 77 -2.06 1.94 9.47
CA ALA A 77 -2.64 2.09 8.14
C ALA A 77 -1.55 2.11 7.04
N VAL A 78 -0.52 2.96 7.18
CA VAL A 78 0.58 3.07 6.21
C VAL A 78 1.31 1.74 6.07
N ARG A 79 1.64 1.08 7.19
CA ARG A 79 2.29 -0.24 7.18
C ARG A 79 1.46 -1.29 6.45
N HIS A 80 0.14 -1.28 6.67
CA HIS A 80 -0.79 -2.20 6.01
C HIS A 80 -0.78 -2.03 4.49
N TYR A 81 -0.90 -0.79 4.00
CA TYR A 81 -0.87 -0.51 2.57
C TYR A 81 0.49 -0.82 1.93
N ARG A 82 1.60 -0.46 2.58
CA ARG A 82 2.94 -0.73 2.05
C ARG A 82 3.14 -2.21 1.75
N LYS A 83 2.77 -3.10 2.67
CA LYS A 83 2.88 -4.55 2.46
C LYS A 83 2.18 -4.99 1.16
N ARG A 84 0.99 -4.47 0.90
CA ARG A 84 0.17 -4.81 -0.28
C ARG A 84 0.74 -4.20 -1.57
N VAL A 85 1.15 -2.93 -1.53
CA VAL A 85 1.76 -2.25 -2.69
C VAL A 85 3.09 -2.89 -3.08
N THR A 86 3.96 -3.20 -2.12
CA THR A 86 5.24 -3.88 -2.39
C THR A 86 5.01 -5.28 -3.00
N ALA A 87 4.03 -6.04 -2.50
CA ALA A 87 3.68 -7.35 -3.09
C ALA A 87 3.23 -7.21 -4.55
N ASN A 88 2.43 -6.19 -4.83
CA ASN A 88 1.96 -5.90 -6.19
C ASN A 88 3.12 -5.52 -7.12
N ARG A 89 4.00 -4.61 -6.67
CA ARG A 89 5.20 -4.20 -7.42
C ARG A 89 6.07 -5.39 -7.78
N ARG A 90 6.35 -6.27 -6.81
CA ARG A 90 7.16 -7.49 -7.02
C ARG A 90 6.53 -8.46 -8.02
N ARG A 91 5.21 -8.58 -8.02
CA ARG A 91 4.50 -9.46 -8.96
C ARG A 91 4.50 -8.89 -10.38
N LEU A 92 4.26 -7.59 -10.52
CA LEU A 92 4.34 -6.92 -11.82
C LEU A 92 5.76 -6.96 -12.41
N SER A 93 6.79 -6.76 -11.58
CA SER A 93 8.18 -6.83 -12.06
C SER A 93 8.58 -8.23 -12.52
N ARG A 94 8.03 -9.29 -11.90
CA ARG A 94 8.30 -10.68 -12.31
C ARG A 94 7.65 -11.06 -13.65
N LYS A 95 6.56 -10.38 -14.05
CA LYS A 95 5.95 -10.60 -15.38
C LYS A 95 6.73 -9.94 -16.53
N LYS A 96 7.65 -9.02 -16.22
CA LYS A 96 8.52 -8.40 -17.23
C LYS A 96 9.74 -9.26 -17.59
N ALA A 97 10.05 -10.30 -16.81
CA ALA A 97 11.14 -11.24 -17.07
C ALA A 97 10.68 -12.38 -17.99
#